data_AF-W8P8X3-F1
#
_entry.id   AF-W8P8X3-F1
#
_cell.length_a   1.000
_cell.length_b   1.000
_cell.length_c   1.000
_cell.angle_alpha   90.00
_cell.angle_beta   90.00
_cell.angle_gamma   90.00
#
_symmetry.space_group_name_H-M   'P 1'
#
loop_
_entity.id
_entity.type
_entity.pdbx_description
1 polymer ?
#
loop_
_entity_poly.entity_id
_entity_poly.type
_entity_poly.pdbx_seq_one_letter_code
_entity_poly.pdbx_strand_id
1 'polypeptide(L)'
;MTVVQYILLRSDLSFSRGAVIAQACHSSVYSIEKYRNHPDTIEYLENIESMAKIILKIKEKDVEEIAGYLTSKGIDHTVWIEDPERIPTCISLRPYKRSHIPDVVDYLARFGLFR
;
A
#
# COMPACT_ATOMS: atom_id res chain seq x y z
N MET A 1 2.01 19.34 4.69
CA MET A 1 0.97 18.51 4.03
C MET A 1 1.20 17.08 4.47
N THR A 2 0.16 16.35 4.87
CA THR A 2 0.30 15.07 5.57
C THR A 2 0.89 13.98 4.67
N VAL A 3 1.97 13.33 5.13
CA VAL A 3 2.52 12.13 4.50
C VAL A 3 1.63 10.94 4.85
N VAL A 4 1.28 10.12 3.85
CA VAL A 4 0.37 8.98 3.98
C VAL A 4 0.98 7.75 3.34
N GLN A 5 0.72 6.58 3.93
CA GLN A 5 0.95 5.30 3.25
C GLN A 5 -0.36 4.75 2.70
N TYR A 6 -0.40 4.45 1.40
CA TYR A 6 -1.51 3.74 0.77
C TYR A 6 -1.22 2.23 0.76
N ILE A 7 -2.20 1.45 1.22
CA ILE A 7 -2.15 -0.01 1.32
C ILE A 7 -3.38 -0.53 0.58
N LEU A 8 -3.19 -1.29 -0.50
CA LEU A 8 -4.28 -1.90 -1.26
C LEU A 8 -4.35 -3.38 -0.92
N LEU A 9 -5.35 -3.76 -0.14
CA LEU A 9 -5.50 -5.09 0.44
C LEU A 9 -6.56 -5.88 -0.33
N ARG A 10 -6.23 -7.12 -0.70
CA ARG A 10 -7.19 -8.03 -1.29
C ARG A 10 -8.27 -8.39 -0.27
N SER A 11 -9.50 -8.24 -0.71
CA SER A 11 -10.70 -8.53 0.09
C SER A 11 -11.40 -9.84 -0.28
N ASP A 12 -10.91 -10.48 -1.34
CA ASP A 12 -11.39 -11.75 -1.85
C ASP A 12 -10.56 -12.94 -1.34
N LEU A 13 -9.66 -12.71 -0.38
CA LEU A 13 -8.90 -13.76 0.29
C LEU A 13 -9.84 -14.62 1.16
N SER A 14 -9.71 -15.94 1.06
CA SER A 14 -10.41 -16.89 1.95
C SER A 14 -9.70 -17.04 3.30
N PHE A 15 -9.24 -15.92 3.86
CA PHE A 15 -8.48 -15.86 5.10
C PHE A 15 -9.37 -15.41 6.26
N SER A 16 -8.99 -15.75 7.49
CA SER A 16 -9.63 -15.16 8.67
C SER A 16 -9.38 -13.64 8.69
N ARG A 17 -10.27 -12.88 9.36
CA ARG A 17 -10.08 -11.42 9.50
C ARG A 17 -8.72 -11.06 10.10
N GLY A 18 -8.26 -11.83 11.08
CA GLY A 18 -6.95 -11.63 11.70
C GLY A 18 -5.80 -11.84 10.71
N ALA A 19 -5.89 -12.89 9.89
CA ALA A 19 -4.89 -13.17 8.86
C ALA A 19 -4.87 -12.07 7.78
N VAL A 20 -6.03 -11.57 7.34
CA VAL A 20 -6.11 -10.44 6.39
C VAL A 20 -5.48 -9.16 6.96
N ILE A 21 -5.72 -8.86 8.24
CA ILE A 21 -5.07 -7.73 8.92
C ILE A 21 -3.55 -7.91 8.94
N ALA A 22 -3.07 -9.12 9.25
CA ALA A 22 -1.63 -9.42 9.25
C ALA A 22 -0.99 -9.16 7.88
N GLN A 23 -1.67 -9.46 6.77
CA GLN A 23 -1.17 -9.15 5.41
C GLN A 23 -0.94 -7.64 5.21
N ALA A 24 -1.87 -6.79 5.64
CA ALA A 24 -1.70 -5.34 5.57
C ALA A 24 -0.54 -4.86 6.44
N CYS A 25 -0.37 -5.43 7.64
CA CYS A 25 0.75 -5.13 8.53
C CYS A 25 2.10 -5.52 7.92
N HIS A 26 2.22 -6.76 7.40
CA HIS A 26 3.44 -7.24 6.73
C HIS A 26 3.80 -6.34 5.54
N SER A 27 2.84 -6.10 4.66
CA SER A 27 3.02 -5.25 3.47
C SER A 27 3.41 -3.81 3.82
N SER A 28 2.79 -3.23 4.86
CA SER A 28 3.10 -1.88 5.34
C SER A 28 4.55 -1.77 5.81
N VAL A 29 4.98 -2.68 6.69
CA VAL A 29 6.34 -2.70 7.25
C VAL A 29 7.36 -2.98 6.17
N TYR A 30 7.10 -3.94 5.28
CA TYR A 30 8.00 -4.28 4.18
C TYR A 30 8.23 -3.09 3.22
N SER A 31 7.17 -2.38 2.84
CA SER A 31 7.28 -1.19 2.00
C SER A 31 8.08 -0.07 2.69
N ILE A 32 7.80 0.18 3.97
CA ILE A 32 8.54 1.20 4.76
C ILE A 32 10.01 0.83 4.85
N GLU A 33 10.34 -0.43 5.12
CA GLU A 33 11.73 -0.89 5.22
C GLU A 33 12.45 -0.76 3.87
N LYS A 34 11.84 -1.26 2.80
CA LYS A 34 12.43 -1.22 1.45
C LYS A 34 12.77 0.20 1.00
N TYR A 35 11.96 1.19 1.40
CA TYR A 35 12.12 2.60 1.04
C TYR A 35 12.53 3.48 2.23
N ARG A 36 13.12 2.90 3.28
CA ARG A 36 13.45 3.58 4.55
C ARG A 36 14.21 4.89 4.39
N ASN A 37 15.11 4.95 3.40
CA ASN A 37 15.99 6.09 3.17
C ASN A 37 15.38 7.18 2.27
N HIS A 38 14.15 6.98 1.77
CA HIS A 38 13.49 8.01 0.97
C HIS A 38 13.07 9.20 1.87
N PRO A 39 13.26 10.47 1.46
CA PRO A 39 12.94 11.63 2.28
C PRO A 39 11.50 11.64 2.86
N ASP A 40 10.49 11.35 2.04
CA ASP A 40 9.10 11.24 2.53
C ASP A 40 8.91 10.11 3.57
N THR A 41 9.68 9.03 3.47
CA THR A 41 9.60 7.90 4.43
C THR A 41 10.27 8.26 5.75
N ILE A 42 11.41 8.97 5.70
CA ILE A 42 12.06 9.53 6.88
C ILE A 42 11.11 10.50 7.60
N GLU A 43 10.53 11.46 6.88
CA GLU A 43 9.56 12.41 7.44
C GLU A 43 8.34 11.69 8.05
N TYR A 44 7.83 10.65 7.40
CA TYR A 44 6.74 9.83 7.93
C TYR A 44 7.10 9.15 9.26
N LEU A 45 8.34 8.66 9.39
CA LEU A 45 8.83 7.97 10.58
C LEU A 45 9.24 8.94 11.71
N GLU A 46 9.74 10.12 11.39
CA GLU A 46 10.00 11.18 12.37
C GLU A 46 8.70 11.69 13.01
N ASN A 47 7.61 11.68 12.27
CA ASN A 47 6.29 12.11 12.72
C ASN A 47 5.36 10.92 13.06
N ILE A 48 5.93 9.85 13.63
CA ILE A 48 5.25 8.55 13.85
C ILE A 48 3.92 8.66 14.60
N GLU A 49 3.80 9.57 15.58
CA GLU A 49 2.56 9.77 16.35
C GLU A 49 1.40 10.29 15.50
N SER A 50 1.71 10.95 14.38
CA SER A 50 0.74 11.50 13.43
C SER A 50 0.61 10.68 12.14
N MET A 51 1.16 9.46 12.13
CA MET A 51 1.18 8.61 10.94
C MET A 51 -0.23 8.29 10.44
N ALA A 52 -0.42 8.35 9.13
CA ALA A 52 -1.68 7.98 8.50
C ALA A 52 -1.47 6.84 7.50
N LYS A 53 -2.43 5.90 7.50
CA LYS A 53 -2.50 4.78 6.55
C LYS A 53 -3.89 4.75 5.94
N ILE A 54 -3.97 4.65 4.63
CA ILE A 54 -5.22 4.51 3.90
C ILE A 54 -5.26 3.09 3.32
N ILE A 55 -6.18 2.28 3.84
CA ILE A 55 -6.35 0.90 3.40
C ILE A 55 -7.51 0.85 2.39
N LEU A 56 -7.18 0.48 1.15
CA LEU A 56 -8.09 0.37 0.03
C LEU A 56 -8.38 -1.09 -0.28
N LYS A 57 -9.62 -1.36 -0.68
CA LYS A 57 -10.12 -2.67 -1.03
C LYS A 57 -9.91 -2.96 -2.51
N ILE A 58 -9.17 -4.03 -2.80
CA ILE A 58 -8.97 -4.56 -4.16
C ILE A 58 -9.37 -6.04 -4.24
N LYS A 59 -9.37 -6.57 -5.47
CA LYS A 59 -9.50 -7.99 -5.80
C LYS A 59 -8.24 -8.48 -6.52
N GLU A 60 -8.10 -9.80 -6.65
CA GLU A 60 -6.97 -10.43 -7.36
C GLU A 60 -6.76 -9.86 -8.76
N LYS A 61 -7.85 -9.73 -9.53
CA LYS A 61 -7.84 -9.25 -10.90
C LYS A 61 -7.29 -7.81 -11.05
N ASP A 62 -7.31 -7.03 -9.98
CA ASP A 62 -6.88 -5.62 -10.01
C ASP A 62 -5.36 -5.50 -9.80
N VAL A 63 -4.69 -6.54 -9.28
CA VAL A 63 -3.28 -6.47 -8.83
C VAL A 63 -2.33 -6.12 -9.97
N GLU A 64 -2.44 -6.82 -11.10
CA GLU A 64 -1.55 -6.61 -12.25
C GLU A 64 -1.74 -5.23 -12.88
N GLU A 65 -2.99 -4.79 -13.06
CA GLU A 65 -3.32 -3.46 -13.58
C GLU A 65 -2.73 -2.36 -12.69
N ILE A 66 -2.95 -2.45 -11.37
CA ILE A 66 -2.49 -1.44 -10.42
C ILE A 66 -0.97 -1.39 -10.37
N ALA A 67 -0.30 -2.55 -10.28
CA ALA A 67 1.17 -2.60 -10.25
C ALA A 67 1.77 -2.05 -11.55
N GLY A 68 1.18 -2.39 -12.71
CA GLY A 68 1.56 -1.84 -14.00
C GLY A 68 1.38 -0.32 -14.07
N TYR A 69 0.24 0.19 -13.60
CA TYR A 69 -0.03 1.63 -13.54
C TYR A 69 0.99 2.37 -12.66
N LEU A 70 1.23 1.89 -11.42
CA LEU A 70 2.19 2.49 -10.49
C LEU A 70 3.61 2.48 -11.07
N THR A 71 4.01 1.37 -11.70
CA THR A 71 5.30 1.27 -12.42
C THR A 71 5.40 2.30 -13.54
N SER A 72 4.36 2.43 -14.37
CA SER A 72 4.34 3.39 -15.48
C SER A 72 4.43 4.86 -15.03
N LYS A 73 4.01 5.14 -13.80
CA LYS A 73 4.07 6.46 -13.17
C LYS A 73 5.34 6.69 -12.34
N GLY A 74 6.26 5.71 -12.29
CA GLY A 74 7.47 5.80 -11.48
C GLY A 74 7.19 5.86 -9.98
N ILE A 75 6.10 5.23 -9.53
CA ILE A 75 5.72 5.20 -8.11
C ILE A 75 6.36 3.98 -7.44
N ASP A 76 7.12 4.24 -6.40
CA ASP A 76 7.71 3.23 -5.51
C ASP A 76 6.60 2.48 -4.77
N HIS A 77 6.51 1.19 -5.05
CA HIS A 77 5.55 0.29 -4.43
C HIS A 77 6.12 -1.12 -4.28
N THR A 78 5.46 -1.90 -3.45
CA THR A 78 5.73 -3.32 -3.22
C THR A 78 4.45 -4.11 -3.44
N VAL A 79 4.60 -5.35 -3.89
CA VAL A 79 3.56 -6.36 -3.88
C VAL A 79 3.96 -7.39 -2.83
N TRP A 80 3.16 -7.52 -1.77
CA TRP A 80 3.35 -8.55 -0.75
C TRP A 80 2.78 -9.87 -1.25
N ILE A 81 3.65 -10.88 -1.29
CA ILE A 81 3.33 -12.25 -1.69
C ILE A 81 3.37 -13.10 -0.42
N GLU A 82 2.26 -13.76 -0.10
CA GLU A 82 2.19 -14.62 1.08
C GLU A 82 2.64 -16.05 0.73
N ASP A 83 3.52 -16.61 1.56
CA ASP A 83 3.91 -18.02 1.52
C ASP A 83 3.04 -18.85 2.52
N PRO A 84 2.82 -20.15 2.28
CA PRO A 84 3.40 -20.98 1.20
C PRO A 84 2.65 -20.94 -0.13
N GLU A 85 1.45 -20.35 -0.21
CA GLU A 85 0.61 -20.36 -1.41
C GLU A 85 1.14 -19.48 -2.56
N ARG A 86 2.09 -18.59 -2.26
CA ARG A 86 2.73 -17.66 -3.20
C ARG A 86 1.75 -16.75 -3.94
N ILE A 87 0.71 -16.30 -3.23
CA ILE A 87 -0.32 -15.42 -3.79
C ILE A 87 -0.05 -13.95 -3.42
N PRO A 88 -0.28 -12.99 -4.34
CA PRO A 88 -0.27 -11.58 -3.97
C PRO A 88 -1.46 -11.30 -3.06
N THR A 89 -1.23 -10.70 -1.89
CA THR A 89 -2.30 -10.37 -0.94
C THR A 89 -2.47 -8.87 -0.76
N CYS A 90 -1.41 -8.09 -0.98
CA CYS A 90 -1.43 -6.65 -0.76
C CYS A 90 -0.46 -5.91 -1.70
N ILE A 91 -0.80 -4.68 -2.08
CA ILE A 91 0.13 -3.71 -2.66
C ILE A 91 0.33 -2.61 -1.63
N SER A 92 1.55 -2.12 -1.46
CA SER A 92 1.82 -0.97 -0.60
C SER A 92 2.77 -0.01 -1.28
N LEU A 93 2.35 1.25 -1.36
CA LEU A 93 3.25 2.34 -1.70
C LEU A 93 4.18 2.60 -0.51
N ARG A 94 5.32 3.23 -0.74
CA ARG A 94 6.03 3.89 0.36
C ARG A 94 5.18 5.04 0.92
N PRO A 95 5.53 5.63 2.06
CA PRO A 95 4.96 6.91 2.45
C PRO A 95 5.17 7.98 1.37
N TYR A 96 4.10 8.71 1.05
CA TYR A 96 4.08 9.80 0.06
C TYR A 96 3.38 11.02 0.61
N LYS A 97 3.90 12.21 0.29
CA LYS A 97 3.09 13.43 0.35
C LYS A 97 2.04 13.36 -0.76
N ARG A 98 0.76 13.46 -0.40
CA ARG A 98 -0.34 13.38 -1.37
C ARG A 98 -0.21 14.40 -2.50
N SER A 99 0.34 15.58 -2.20
CA SER A 99 0.61 16.63 -3.20
C SER A 99 1.67 16.28 -4.24
N HIS A 100 2.55 15.30 -3.97
CA HIS A 100 3.56 14.86 -4.93
C HIS A 100 3.00 13.87 -5.96
N ILE A 101 1.86 13.24 -5.66
CA ILE A 101 1.28 12.16 -6.46
C ILE A 101 -0.22 12.37 -6.73
N PRO A 102 -0.68 13.57 -7.15
CA PRO A 102 -2.10 13.88 -7.28
C PRO A 102 -2.84 12.92 -8.24
N ASP A 103 -2.28 12.67 -9.43
CA ASP A 103 -2.85 11.73 -10.41
C ASP A 103 -3.06 10.33 -9.83
N VAL A 104 -2.12 9.88 -9.00
CA VAL A 104 -2.16 8.56 -8.38
C VAL A 104 -3.18 8.54 -7.26
N VAL A 105 -3.29 9.62 -6.48
CA VAL A 105 -4.35 9.78 -5.46
C VAL A 105 -5.73 9.71 -6.11
N ASP A 106 -5.92 10.35 -7.26
CA ASP A 106 -7.18 10.30 -8.01
C ASP A 106 -7.46 8.90 -8.58
N TYR A 107 -6.44 8.23 -9.12
CA TYR A 107 -6.55 6.84 -9.55
C TYR A 107 -6.92 5.90 -8.39
N LEU A 108 -6.29 6.08 -7.21
CA LEU A 108 -6.53 5.27 -6.02
C LEU A 108 -7.92 5.52 -5.41
N ALA A 109 -8.48 6.73 -5.55
CA ALA A 109 -9.81 7.07 -5.03
C ALA A 109 -10.95 6.26 -5.67
N ARG A 110 -10.69 5.57 -6.78
CA ARG A 110 -11.62 4.64 -7.45
C ARG A 110 -11.87 3.38 -6.63
N PHE A 111 -10.94 3.01 -5.74
CA PHE A 111 -11.06 1.86 -4.86
C PHE A 111 -11.72 2.25 -3.55
N GLY A 112 -12.65 1.43 -3.07
CA GLY A 112 -13.33 1.67 -1.79
C GLY A 112 -12.40 1.48 -0.59
N LEU A 113 -12.71 2.11 0.55
CA LEU A 113 -12.02 1.81 1.80
C LEU A 113 -12.25 0.34 2.20
N PHE A 114 -11.21 -0.29 2.76
CA PHE A 114 -11.33 -1.61 3.36
C PHE A 114 -12.14 -1.49 4.66
N ARG A 115 -13.30 -2.13 4.72
CA ARG A 115 -14.25 -2.12 5.86
C ARG A 115 -14.47 -3.53 6.37
#